data_AF-A0A1Y1L211-F1
#
_entry.id   AF-A0A1Y1L211-F1
#
_cell.length_a   1.000
_cell.length_b   1.000
_cell.length_c   1.000
_cell.angle_alpha   90.00
_cell.angle_beta   90.00
_cell.angle_gamma   90.00
#
_symmetry.space_group_name_H-M   'P 1'
#
loop_
_entity.id
_entity.type
_entity.pdbx_description
1 polymer ?
#
loop_
_entity_poly.entity_id
_entity_poly.type
_entity_poly.pdbx_seq_one_letter_code
_entity_poly.pdbx_strand_id
1 'polypeptide(L)'
;MADNSIDTEFPVWGLLPKKETGVVTFLNKYPEYDGRGIVIAIFDSGVDPGAPGLQMTSDGKVKVIERFDCSGCGDVTTTTIVQPKDGYLTGLTGRKLKVRSFGFT
;
A
#
# COMPACT_ATOMS: atom_id res chain seq x y z
N MET A 1 -6.42 0.50 -46.74
CA MET A 1 -5.86 1.48 -45.80
C MET A 1 -5.43 0.69 -44.58
N ALA A 2 -4.13 0.56 -44.34
CA ALA A 2 -3.65 -0.15 -43.15
C ALA A 2 -4.05 0.65 -41.90
N ASP A 3 -4.68 -0.03 -40.96
CA ASP A 3 -4.92 0.45 -39.60
C ASP A 3 -3.56 0.63 -38.91
N ASN A 4 -3.00 1.84 -39.00
CA ASN A 4 -1.87 2.24 -38.19
C ASN A 4 -2.41 2.57 -36.79
N SER A 5 -2.69 1.51 -36.01
CA SER A 5 -2.95 1.63 -34.59
C SER A 5 -1.70 2.21 -33.93
N ILE A 6 -1.76 3.48 -33.55
CA ILE A 6 -0.75 4.09 -32.71
C ILE A 6 -0.83 3.34 -31.38
N ASP A 7 0.25 2.63 -31.04
CA ASP A 7 0.38 1.99 -29.74
C ASP A 7 0.30 3.07 -28.66
N THR A 8 -0.84 3.11 -27.97
CA THR A 8 -1.15 4.11 -26.93
C THR A 8 -0.73 3.61 -25.55
N GLU A 9 -0.10 2.43 -25.47
CA GLU A 9 0.28 1.83 -24.21
C GLU A 9 1.48 2.56 -23.60
N PHE A 10 1.32 3.02 -22.36
CA PHE A 10 2.38 3.74 -21.65
C PHE A 10 3.58 2.80 -21.42
N PRO A 11 4.83 3.23 -21.66
CA PRO A 11 5.99 2.37 -21.55
C PRO A 11 6.39 2.13 -20.08
N VAL A 12 5.63 1.28 -19.38
CA VAL A 12 5.85 0.90 -17.97
C VAL A 12 7.28 0.38 -17.76
N TRP A 13 7.85 -0.28 -18.77
CA TRP A 13 9.23 -0.78 -18.75
C TRP A 13 10.29 0.34 -18.61
N GLY A 14 9.96 1.57 -19.00
CA GLY A 14 10.85 2.73 -18.93
C GLY A 14 10.77 3.51 -17.62
N LEU A 15 9.87 3.15 -16.68
CA LEU A 15 9.75 3.82 -15.38
C LEU A 15 10.99 3.66 -14.50
N LEU A 16 11.75 2.58 -14.71
CA LEU A 16 12.96 2.28 -13.96
C LEU A 16 14.06 1.87 -14.96
N PRO A 17 15.28 2.40 -14.87
CA PRO A 17 16.37 2.12 -15.83
C PRO A 17 17.02 0.74 -15.60
N LYS A 18 16.21 -0.33 -15.61
CA LYS A 18 16.65 -1.71 -15.27
C LYS A 18 17.63 -2.29 -16.30
N LYS A 19 17.55 -1.85 -17.56
CA LYS A 19 18.46 -2.28 -18.63
C LYS A 19 19.81 -1.58 -18.49
N GLU A 20 19.77 -0.27 -18.31
CA GLU A 20 20.94 0.62 -18.23
C GLU A 20 21.75 0.35 -16.96
N THR A 21 21.07 0.02 -15.85
CA THR A 21 21.72 -0.39 -14.59
C THR A 21 22.20 -1.84 -14.61
N GLY A 22 21.94 -2.61 -15.69
CA GLY A 22 22.38 -4.00 -15.83
C GLY A 22 21.61 -5.03 -14.98
N VAL A 23 20.53 -4.62 -14.29
CA VAL A 23 19.71 -5.49 -13.43
C VAL A 23 19.14 -6.67 -14.22
N VAL A 24 18.70 -6.45 -15.46
CA VAL A 24 18.18 -7.52 -16.32
C VAL A 24 19.24 -8.60 -16.57
N THR A 25 20.45 -8.21 -16.94
CA THR A 25 21.56 -9.14 -17.18
C THR A 25 21.98 -9.87 -15.91
N PHE A 26 22.00 -9.17 -14.77
CA PHE A 26 22.34 -9.75 -13.48
C PHE A 26 21.35 -10.84 -13.06
N LEU A 27 20.04 -10.58 -13.15
CA LEU A 27 19.01 -11.55 -12.80
C LEU A 27 18.93 -12.73 -13.78
N ASN A 28 19.23 -12.52 -15.06
CA ASN A 28 19.37 -13.63 -16.01
C ASN A 28 20.50 -14.60 -15.62
N LYS A 29 21.59 -14.08 -15.04
CA LYS A 29 22.73 -14.89 -14.57
C LYS A 29 22.47 -15.52 -13.20
N TYR A 30 21.75 -14.82 -12.33
CA TYR A 30 21.43 -15.26 -10.96
C TYR A 30 19.93 -15.11 -10.68
N PRO A 31 19.07 -16.03 -11.18
CA PRO A 31 17.61 -15.87 -11.13
C PRO A 31 17.03 -15.74 -9.71
N GLU A 32 17.71 -16.30 -8.71
CA GLU A 32 17.28 -16.32 -7.31
C GLU A 32 17.74 -15.08 -6.53
N TYR A 33 18.50 -14.17 -7.15
CA TYR A 33 19.08 -12.99 -6.50
C TYR A 33 18.18 -11.76 -6.72
N ASP A 34 16.87 -11.99 -6.66
CA ASP A 34 15.81 -10.99 -6.91
C ASP A 34 15.33 -10.29 -5.63
N GLY A 35 15.97 -10.57 -4.50
CA GLY A 35 15.66 -10.00 -3.19
C GLY A 35 14.63 -10.79 -2.38
N ARG A 36 14.19 -11.98 -2.84
CA ARG A 36 13.32 -12.85 -2.04
C ARG A 36 13.90 -13.13 -0.65
N GLY A 37 13.06 -13.05 0.38
CA GLY A 37 13.46 -13.23 1.77
C GLY A 37 14.20 -12.06 2.41
N ILE A 38 14.41 -10.94 1.69
CA ILE A 38 15.01 -9.72 2.22
C ILE A 38 13.92 -8.70 2.56
N VAL A 39 14.02 -8.09 3.74
CA VAL A 39 13.16 -6.98 4.17
C VAL A 39 13.96 -5.68 4.11
N ILE A 40 13.37 -4.66 3.52
CA ILE A 40 13.97 -3.32 3.37
C ILE A 40 13.07 -2.32 4.10
N ALA A 41 13.68 -1.44 4.90
CA ALA A 41 13.00 -0.27 5.46
C ALA A 41 13.24 0.94 4.55
N ILE A 42 12.17 1.70 4.27
CA ILE A 42 12.21 2.91 3.43
C ILE A 42 11.78 4.10 4.29
N PHE A 43 12.65 5.09 4.42
CA PHE A 43 12.35 6.34 5.14
C PHE A 43 12.10 7.43 4.10
N ASP A 44 10.83 7.75 3.89
CA ASP A 44 10.36 8.71 2.90
C ASP A 44 9.08 9.39 3.46
N SER A 45 8.48 10.26 2.66
CA SER A 45 7.20 10.94 2.91
C SER A 45 5.98 10.00 2.93
N GLY A 46 6.11 8.77 2.43
CA GLY A 46 5.06 7.76 2.47
C GLY A 46 5.14 6.80 1.29
N VAL A 47 4.21 5.83 1.26
CA VAL A 47 4.10 4.84 0.19
C VAL A 47 2.65 4.41 -0.02
N ASP A 48 2.26 4.25 -1.29
CA ASP A 48 0.97 3.68 -1.68
C ASP A 48 1.11 2.16 -1.98
N PRO A 49 0.64 1.26 -1.10
CA PRO A 49 0.67 -0.18 -1.35
C PRO A 49 -0.31 -0.62 -2.46
N GLY A 50 -1.26 0.24 -2.86
CA GLY A 50 -2.19 -0.03 -3.96
C GLY A 50 -1.55 0.04 -5.34
N ALA A 51 -0.40 0.71 -5.47
CA ALA A 51 0.32 0.86 -6.72
C ALA A 51 0.70 -0.52 -7.32
N PRO A 52 0.45 -0.78 -8.63
CA PRO A 52 0.64 -2.11 -9.22
C PRO A 52 2.02 -2.76 -8.99
N GLY A 53 3.10 -1.97 -8.97
CA GLY A 53 4.47 -2.47 -8.72
C GLY A 53 4.81 -2.77 -7.25
N LEU A 54 3.89 -2.49 -6.32
CA LEU A 54 4.05 -2.63 -4.87
C LEU A 54 3.07 -3.63 -4.24
N GLN A 55 2.26 -4.32 -5.04
CA GLN A 55 1.29 -5.29 -4.52
C GLN A 55 1.96 -6.59 -4.08
N MET A 56 2.74 -7.21 -4.98
CA MET A 56 3.32 -8.54 -4.77
C MET A 56 4.84 -8.56 -5.01
N THR A 57 5.53 -9.44 -4.29
CA THR A 57 6.92 -9.82 -4.53
C THR A 57 7.02 -10.83 -5.69
N SER A 58 8.24 -11.15 -6.12
CA SER A 58 8.48 -12.16 -7.16
C SER A 58 8.06 -13.57 -6.73
N ASP A 59 8.00 -13.85 -5.43
CA ASP A 59 7.53 -15.12 -4.85
C ASP A 59 6.06 -15.07 -4.37
N GLY A 60 5.29 -14.08 -4.83
CA GLY A 60 3.84 -14.03 -4.66
C GLY A 60 3.34 -13.59 -3.27
N LYS A 61 4.21 -13.00 -2.45
CA LYS A 61 3.87 -12.48 -1.13
C LYS A 61 3.54 -10.99 -1.20
N VAL A 62 2.85 -10.46 -0.20
CA VAL A 62 2.61 -9.01 -0.06
C VAL A 62 3.95 -8.29 0.06
N LYS A 63 4.17 -7.26 -0.77
CA LYS A 63 5.46 -6.57 -0.84
C LYS A 63 5.65 -5.48 0.23
N VAL A 64 4.59 -4.76 0.59
CA VAL A 64 4.60 -3.78 1.69
C VAL A 64 3.98 -4.44 2.92
N ILE A 65 4.82 -4.87 3.85
CA ILE A 65 4.37 -5.61 5.05
C ILE A 65 3.98 -4.69 6.21
N GLU A 66 4.63 -3.54 6.34
CA GLU A 66 4.35 -2.54 7.37
C GLU A 66 4.50 -1.12 6.80
N ARG A 67 3.79 -0.17 7.40
CA ARG A 67 3.83 1.25 7.06
C ARG A 67 3.52 2.08 8.30
N PHE A 68 4.46 2.96 8.66
CA PHE A 68 4.35 3.81 9.83
C PHE A 68 4.43 5.28 9.44
N ASP A 69 3.62 6.11 10.09
CA ASP A 69 3.85 7.54 10.15
C ASP A 69 4.63 7.84 11.43
N CYS A 70 5.92 8.17 11.28
CA CYS A 70 6.79 8.49 12.42
C CYS A 70 6.82 10.00 12.73
N SER A 71 6.03 10.82 12.03
CA SER A 71 5.96 12.27 12.25
C SER A 71 4.97 12.67 13.35
N GLY A 72 4.02 11.79 13.68
CA GLY A 72 2.90 12.08 14.58
C GLY A 72 1.79 12.95 13.97
N CYS A 73 1.89 13.29 12.68
CA CYS A 73 0.88 14.10 11.99
C CYS A 73 -0.50 13.41 11.94
N GLY A 74 -0.52 12.08 11.91
CA GLY A 74 -1.73 11.26 11.95
C GLY A 74 -2.26 10.90 13.35
N ASP A 75 -1.65 11.40 14.43
CA ASP A 75 -2.01 10.95 15.78
C ASP A 75 -3.41 11.43 16.20
N VAL A 76 -4.19 10.51 16.79
CA VAL A 76 -5.53 10.80 17.33
C VAL A 76 -5.61 10.37 18.78
N THR A 77 -5.93 11.33 19.67
CA THR A 77 -6.13 11.03 21.09
C THR A 77 -7.46 10.33 21.31
N THR A 78 -7.42 9.05 21.68
CA THR A 78 -8.60 8.19 21.93
C THR A 78 -8.86 7.93 23.42
N THR A 79 -8.44 8.86 24.29
CA THR A 79 -8.51 8.70 25.75
C THR A 79 -9.92 8.85 26.33
N THR A 80 -10.85 9.46 25.58
CA THR A 80 -12.23 9.66 26.02
C THR A 80 -13.03 8.37 25.94
N ILE A 81 -13.53 7.90 27.09
CA ILE A 81 -14.39 6.71 27.19
C ILE A 81 -15.85 7.14 27.30
N VAL A 82 -16.71 6.58 26.45
CA VAL A 82 -18.16 6.87 26.43
C VAL A 82 -18.97 5.58 26.33
N GLN A 83 -20.09 5.53 27.05
CA GLN A 83 -21.05 4.43 26.96
C GLN A 83 -22.23 4.84 26.06
N PRO A 84 -22.66 4.01 25.10
CA PRO A 84 -23.83 4.28 24.27
C PRO A 84 -25.10 4.37 25.12
N LYS A 85 -25.93 5.40 24.89
CA LYS A 85 -27.26 5.52 25.49
C LYS A 85 -28.29 5.13 24.43
N ASP A 86 -29.14 4.16 24.73
CA ASP A 86 -30.16 3.62 23.81
C ASP A 86 -29.57 3.15 22.46
N GLY A 87 -28.33 2.67 22.45
CA GLY A 87 -27.61 2.24 21.25
C GLY A 87 -27.01 3.38 20.41
N TYR A 88 -26.96 4.60 20.95
CA TYR A 88 -26.40 5.77 20.27
C TYR A 88 -25.28 6.44 21.08
N LEU A 89 -24.29 6.95 20.36
CA LEU A 89 -23.27 7.89 20.86
C LEU A 89 -23.52 9.27 20.25
N THR A 90 -23.36 10.33 21.03
CA THR A 90 -23.41 11.71 20.50
C THR A 90 -21.98 12.15 20.19
N GLY A 91 -21.68 12.43 18.93
CA GLY A 91 -20.39 12.97 18.51
C GLY A 91 -20.24 14.45 18.84
N LEU A 92 -19.01 14.99 18.69
CA LEU A 92 -18.69 16.40 18.98
C LEU A 92 -19.52 17.41 18.17
N THR A 93 -20.01 16.99 17.00
CA THR A 93 -20.88 17.81 16.14
C THR A 93 -22.36 17.74 16.52
N GLY A 94 -22.70 17.04 17.61
CA GLY A 94 -24.09 16.76 18.02
C GLY A 94 -24.78 15.64 17.23
N ARG A 95 -24.15 15.13 16.16
CA ARG A 95 -24.67 14.00 15.38
C ARG A 95 -24.68 12.73 16.20
N LYS A 96 -25.77 11.96 16.09
CA LYS A 96 -25.91 10.65 16.74
C LYS A 96 -25.30 9.56 15.87
N LEU A 97 -24.34 8.82 16.42
CA LEU A 97 -23.74 7.62 15.84
C LEU A 97 -24.46 6.39 16.40
N LYS A 98 -25.05 5.55 15.53
CA LYS A 98 -25.67 4.29 15.96
C LYS A 98 -24.58 3.24 16.18
N VAL A 99 -24.44 2.78 17.41
CA VAL A 99 -23.58 1.63 17.71
C VAL A 99 -24.39 0.38 17.46
N ARG A 100 -24.06 -0.35 16.39
CA ARG A 100 -24.69 -1.66 16.14
C ARG A 100 -24.19 -2.62 17.22
N SER A 101 -25.08 -3.33 17.88
CA SER A 101 -24.67 -4.50 18.65
C SER A 101 -24.22 -5.56 17.65
N PHE A 102 -22.95 -5.90 17.66
CA PHE A 102 -22.51 -7.16 17.06
C PHE A 102 -22.94 -8.27 18.02
N GLY A 103 -24.03 -8.95 17.68
CA GLY A 103 -24.34 -10.24 18.28
C GLY A 103 -23.30 -11.22 17.76
N PHE A 104 -22.44 -11.73 18.64
CA PHE A 104 -21.81 -13.02 18.39
C PHE A 104 -22.93 -14.07 18.54
N THR A 105 -23.52 -14.46 17.42
CA THR A 105 -24.22 -15.74 17.29
C THR A 105 -23.24 -16.77 16.76
#